data_AF-A0A2V7RQS1-F1
#
_entry.id   AF-A0A2V7RQS1-F1
#
_cell.length_a   1.000
_cell.length_b   1.000
_cell.length_c   1.000
_cell.angle_alpha   90.00
_cell.angle_beta   90.00
_cell.angle_gamma   90.00
#
_symmetry.space_group_name_H-M   'P 1'
#
loop_
_entity.id
_entity.type
_entity.pdbx_description
1 polymer ?
#
loop_
_entity_poly.entity_id
_entity_poly.type
_entity_poly.pdbx_seq_one_letter_code
_entity_poly.pdbx_strand_id
1 'polypeptide(L)'
;MSELSVPAVDVTGGEVRCPQCERGFLAANPAGGREMRCDTCSSSYPVTDGVVDLLPGTSMRRSLAQMSMEAEPIVRIYESRLWRRGPHVAFALGISFQHEQELIVRAAELKGAETILDLACGPGIYARPFAREVRAGHVVGLDLSLPMLRYASRRAREEGLRNLLLVHATALSLPFAPEHFDLVNCCGALHLFPDVQRALSEVHRVLKPGRALHPGRVPPIRWESRHASRQGAPPAL
;
A
#
# COMPACT_ATOMS: atom_id res chain seq x y z
N MET A 1 16.32 -30.32 9.12
CA MET A 1 15.78 -29.28 8.22
C MET A 1 14.32 -29.05 8.60
N SER A 2 14.09 -28.44 9.77
CA SER A 2 12.75 -28.24 10.32
C SER A 2 12.02 -27.16 9.51
N GLU A 3 10.85 -27.52 8.99
CA GLU A 3 9.88 -26.62 8.40
C GLU A 3 9.59 -25.47 9.39
N LEU A 4 10.13 -24.29 9.07
CA LEU A 4 9.81 -23.04 9.75
C LEU A 4 8.33 -22.76 9.51
N SER A 5 7.53 -23.04 10.54
CA SER A 5 6.15 -22.58 10.66
C SER A 5 6.08 -21.12 10.25
N VAL A 6 5.29 -20.84 9.21
CA VAL A 6 5.03 -19.50 8.71
C VAL A 6 4.55 -18.67 9.91
N PRO A 7 5.32 -17.67 10.40
CA PRO A 7 4.78 -16.78 11.40
C PRO A 7 3.73 -15.96 10.67
N ALA A 8 2.47 -16.25 10.99
CA ALA A 8 1.32 -15.51 10.51
C ALA A 8 1.60 -14.03 10.80
N VAL A 9 1.60 -13.23 9.74
CA VAL A 9 1.05 -11.88 9.89
C VAL A 9 -0.30 -12.11 10.55
N ASP A 10 -0.58 -11.48 11.69
CA ASP A 10 -1.93 -11.46 12.26
C ASP A 10 -2.77 -10.62 11.30
N VAL A 11 -3.06 -11.20 10.13
CA VAL A 11 -3.93 -10.64 9.12
C VAL A 11 -5.29 -10.66 9.78
N THR A 12 -5.70 -9.49 10.27
CA THR A 12 -7.06 -9.14 10.62
C THR A 12 -7.95 -9.48 9.41
N GLY A 13 -8.38 -10.74 9.36
CA GLY A 13 -9.46 -11.16 8.48
C GLY A 13 -10.63 -10.23 8.75
N GLY A 14 -11.13 -9.56 7.71
CA GLY A 14 -12.18 -8.55 7.86
C GLY A 14 -11.89 -7.18 7.23
N GLU A 15 -10.68 -6.90 6.75
CA GLU A 15 -10.37 -5.58 6.16
C GLU A 15 -10.39 -5.57 4.63
N VAL A 16 -10.01 -6.69 4.02
CA VAL A 16 -10.02 -6.84 2.55
C VAL A 16 -11.42 -7.23 2.09
N ARG A 17 -12.11 -6.31 1.40
CA ARG A 17 -13.42 -6.52 0.78
C ARG A 17 -13.27 -7.47 -0.40
N CYS A 18 -14.15 -8.47 -0.48
CA CYS A 18 -14.14 -9.49 -1.52
C CYS A 18 -14.37 -8.86 -2.92
N PRO A 19 -13.41 -8.98 -3.86
CA PRO A 19 -13.60 -8.50 -5.24
C PRO A 19 -14.73 -9.19 -6.01
N GLN A 20 -15.07 -10.44 -5.65
CA GLN A 20 -16.06 -11.23 -6.38
C GLN A 20 -17.50 -10.81 -6.08
N CYS A 21 -17.83 -10.61 -4.81
CA CYS A 21 -19.20 -10.30 -4.41
C CYS A 21 -19.40 -8.88 -3.91
N GLU A 22 -18.31 -8.18 -3.59
CA GLU A 22 -18.31 -6.83 -3.02
C GLU A 22 -19.14 -6.67 -1.73
N ARG A 23 -19.59 -7.75 -1.10
CA ARG A 23 -20.41 -7.68 0.11
C ARG A 23 -19.67 -8.17 1.35
N GLY A 24 -18.92 -9.26 1.18
CA GLY A 24 -18.17 -9.88 2.26
C GLY A 24 -16.73 -9.41 2.37
N PHE A 25 -16.09 -9.86 3.44
CA PHE A 25 -14.68 -9.65 3.70
C PHE A 25 -13.91 -10.96 3.66
N LEU A 26 -12.62 -10.86 3.35
CA LEU A 26 -11.72 -12.00 3.35
C LEU A 26 -11.23 -12.27 4.78
N ALA A 27 -11.36 -13.52 5.20
CA ALA A 27 -10.82 -14.03 6.44
C ALA A 27 -9.84 -15.17 6.17
N ALA A 28 -8.90 -15.38 7.09
CA ALA A 28 -8.02 -16.54 7.06
C ALA A 28 -8.87 -17.83 7.06
N ASN A 29 -8.49 -18.81 6.24
CA ASN A 29 -9.22 -20.08 6.18
C ASN A 29 -9.18 -20.79 7.56
N PRO A 30 -10.33 -21.05 8.21
CA PRO A 30 -10.39 -21.69 9.52
C PRO A 30 -9.79 -23.11 9.54
N ALA A 31 -9.82 -23.79 8.39
CA ALA A 31 -9.27 -25.14 8.24
C ALA A 31 -7.72 -25.17 8.15
N GLY A 32 -7.06 -24.02 8.24
CA GLY A 32 -5.65 -23.86 7.91
C GLY A 32 -5.43 -23.85 6.39
N GLY A 33 -4.45 -23.09 5.92
CA GLY A 33 -4.11 -23.04 4.50
C GLY A 33 -3.48 -21.73 4.04
N ARG A 34 -2.93 -21.76 2.83
CA ARG A 34 -2.35 -20.61 2.11
C ARG A 34 -3.42 -19.86 1.31
N GLU A 35 -4.61 -19.66 1.88
CA GLU A 35 -5.73 -19.01 1.21
C GLU A 35 -6.58 -18.20 2.19
N MET A 36 -7.15 -17.09 1.71
CA MET A 36 -8.21 -16.35 2.40
C MET A 36 -9.54 -16.61 1.71
N ARG A 37 -10.61 -16.74 2.50
CA ARG A 37 -11.96 -16.98 1.99
C ARG A 37 -12.89 -15.83 2.34
N CYS A 38 -13.77 -15.50 1.40
CA CYS A 38 -14.85 -14.56 1.67
C CYS A 38 -15.86 -15.19 2.62
N ASP A 39 -16.22 -14.46 3.67
CA ASP A 39 -17.26 -14.82 4.65
C ASP A 39 -18.69 -14.91 4.06
N THR A 40 -18.90 -14.35 2.86
CA THR A 40 -20.23 -14.18 2.25
C THR A 40 -20.43 -15.09 1.04
N CYS A 41 -19.52 -15.06 0.06
CA CYS A 41 -19.67 -15.85 -1.17
C CYS A 41 -18.72 -17.06 -1.25
N SER A 42 -17.92 -17.30 -0.20
CA SER A 42 -16.97 -18.43 -0.12
C SER A 42 -15.88 -18.46 -1.20
N SER A 43 -15.73 -17.40 -2.01
CA SER A 43 -14.62 -17.27 -2.97
C SER A 43 -13.28 -17.34 -2.24
N SER A 44 -12.32 -18.06 -2.80
CA SER A 44 -10.98 -18.24 -2.22
C SER A 44 -9.94 -17.46 -3.00
N TYR A 45 -8.99 -16.86 -2.28
CA TYR A 45 -7.87 -16.10 -2.82
C TYR A 45 -6.56 -16.62 -2.23
N PRO A 46 -5.55 -16.92 -3.06
CA PRO A 46 -4.30 -17.49 -2.58
C PRO A 46 -3.48 -16.48 -1.78
N VAL A 47 -2.79 -16.98 -0.74
CA VAL A 47 -1.80 -16.26 0.06
C VAL A 47 -0.43 -16.88 -0.22
N THR A 48 0.33 -16.24 -1.11
CA THR A 48 1.66 -16.72 -1.49
C THR A 48 2.73 -15.86 -0.87
N ASP A 49 3.67 -16.48 -0.16
CA ASP A 49 4.74 -15.77 0.56
C ASP A 49 4.21 -14.63 1.45
N GLY A 50 3.03 -14.78 2.06
CA GLY A 50 2.40 -13.76 2.92
C GLY A 50 1.79 -12.56 2.18
N VAL A 51 1.60 -12.68 0.87
CA VAL A 51 0.89 -11.70 0.04
C VAL A 51 -0.48 -12.27 -0.32
N VAL A 52 -1.55 -11.51 -0.06
CA VAL A 52 -2.91 -11.85 -0.47
C VAL A 52 -3.08 -11.50 -1.95
N ASP A 53 -3.32 -12.50 -2.80
CA ASP A 53 -3.41 -12.30 -4.25
C ASP A 53 -4.86 -12.22 -4.74
N LEU A 54 -5.29 -11.00 -5.09
CA LEU A 54 -6.64 -10.73 -5.62
C LEU A 54 -6.70 -10.69 -7.14
N LEU A 55 -5.56 -10.88 -7.83
CA LEU A 55 -5.45 -10.89 -9.29
C LEU A 55 -4.83 -12.21 -9.81
N PRO A 56 -5.24 -13.39 -9.31
CA PRO A 56 -4.58 -14.65 -9.67
C PRO A 56 -4.74 -14.93 -11.18
N GLY A 57 -3.64 -15.29 -11.84
CA GLY A 57 -3.65 -15.64 -13.26
C GLY A 57 -3.77 -14.46 -14.22
N THR A 58 -3.82 -13.22 -13.72
CA THR A 58 -3.87 -12.01 -14.57
C THR A 58 -2.46 -11.71 -15.12
N SER A 59 -2.14 -12.17 -16.33
CA SER A 59 -1.00 -11.66 -17.09
C SER A 59 -1.43 -10.40 -17.86
N MET A 60 -1.55 -9.26 -17.17
CA MET A 60 -1.87 -8.01 -17.86
C MET A 60 -0.83 -7.72 -18.95
N ARG A 61 -1.27 -7.32 -20.15
CA ARG A 61 -0.38 -6.91 -21.25
C ARG A 61 0.59 -5.84 -20.73
N ARG A 62 1.85 -6.22 -20.61
CA ARG A 62 2.89 -5.45 -19.93
C ARG A 62 3.50 -4.45 -20.92
N SER A 63 3.68 -3.20 -20.51
CA SER A 63 4.61 -2.32 -21.22
C SER A 63 6.05 -2.81 -21.00
N LEU A 64 6.98 -2.51 -21.92
CA LEU A 64 8.39 -2.89 -21.74
C LEU A 64 8.97 -2.36 -20.41
N ALA A 65 8.56 -1.15 -19.99
CA ALA A 65 8.92 -0.58 -18.70
C ALA A 65 8.42 -1.43 -17.52
N GLN A 66 7.20 -1.97 -17.60
CA GLN A 66 6.60 -2.81 -16.56
C GLN A 66 7.23 -4.22 -16.53
N MET A 67 7.62 -4.77 -17.69
CA MET A 67 8.38 -6.03 -17.76
C MET A 67 9.78 -5.91 -17.15
N SER A 68 10.46 -4.78 -17.37
CA SER A 68 11.76 -4.51 -16.76
C SER A 68 11.67 -4.46 -15.23
N MET A 69 10.58 -3.93 -14.68
CA MET A 69 10.36 -3.85 -13.22
C MET A 69 10.13 -5.20 -12.52
N GLU A 70 9.76 -6.25 -13.26
CA GLU A 70 9.55 -7.62 -12.73
C GLU A 70 10.85 -8.44 -12.68
N ALA A 71 11.94 -7.96 -13.28
CA ALA A 71 13.22 -8.66 -13.23
C ALA A 71 13.86 -8.48 -11.84
N GLU A 72 14.21 -9.59 -11.17
CA GLU A 72 14.91 -9.61 -9.87
C GLU A 72 16.13 -8.65 -9.78
N PRO A 73 16.92 -8.43 -10.86
CA PRO A 73 17.99 -7.43 -10.87
C PRO A 73 17.49 -6.00 -10.70
N ILE A 74 16.31 -5.64 -11.23
CA ILE A 74 15.75 -4.28 -11.14
C ILE A 74 15.13 -4.01 -9.77
N VAL A 75 14.52 -5.00 -9.13
CA VAL A 75 14.09 -4.91 -7.71
C VAL A 75 15.30 -4.66 -6.81
N ARG A 76 16.40 -5.40 -7.05
CA ARG A 76 17.68 -5.15 -6.36
C ARG A 76 18.25 -3.78 -6.69
N ILE A 77 18.18 -3.31 -7.94
CA ILE A 77 18.64 -1.98 -8.34
C ILE A 77 17.84 -0.88 -7.63
N TYR A 78 16.51 -1.00 -7.55
CA TYR A 78 15.60 -0.04 -6.90
C TYR A 78 15.96 0.21 -5.42
N GLU A 79 16.31 -0.84 -4.68
CA GLU A 79 16.78 -0.73 -3.28
C GLU A 79 18.30 -0.57 -3.12
N SER A 80 19.09 -0.78 -4.18
CA SER A 80 20.55 -0.68 -4.15
C SER A 80 21.04 0.77 -4.17
N ARG A 81 22.33 0.93 -3.83
CA ARG A 81 23.07 2.21 -3.99
C ARG A 81 23.27 2.63 -5.45
N LEU A 82 22.73 1.88 -6.43
CA LEU A 82 22.78 2.23 -7.86
C LEU A 82 21.54 2.99 -8.34
N TRP A 83 20.47 3.09 -7.54
CA TRP A 83 19.26 3.87 -7.86
C TRP A 83 18.99 4.96 -6.80
N ARG A 84 17.74 5.16 -6.35
CA ARG A 84 17.32 6.22 -5.41
C ARG A 84 18.15 6.29 -4.10
N ARG A 85 18.73 5.18 -3.64
CA ARG A 85 19.64 5.11 -2.47
C ARG A 85 21.10 5.45 -2.79
N GLY A 86 21.41 5.75 -4.03
CA GLY A 86 22.76 6.07 -4.47
C GLY A 86 23.19 7.47 -4.02
N PRO A 87 24.45 7.63 -3.59
CA PRO A 87 24.98 8.93 -3.18
C PRO A 87 24.93 9.95 -4.32
N HIS A 88 24.95 9.50 -5.58
CA HIS A 88 24.80 10.35 -6.76
C HIS A 88 23.41 10.99 -6.88
N VAL A 89 22.33 10.25 -6.57
CA VAL A 89 20.97 10.80 -6.53
C VAL A 89 20.81 11.73 -5.34
N ALA A 90 21.34 11.35 -4.17
CA ALA A 90 21.29 12.18 -2.97
C ALA A 90 22.03 13.52 -3.17
N PHE A 91 23.18 13.48 -3.85
CA PHE A 91 23.95 14.66 -4.22
C PHE A 91 23.20 15.54 -5.22
N ALA A 92 22.64 14.94 -6.28
CA ALA A 92 21.88 15.68 -7.30
C ALA A 92 20.60 16.34 -6.75
N LEU A 93 19.93 15.70 -5.80
CA LEU A 93 18.67 16.18 -5.23
C LEU A 93 18.85 16.96 -3.92
N GLY A 94 20.07 17.05 -3.39
CA GLY A 94 20.37 17.71 -2.11
C GLY A 94 19.75 17.01 -0.88
N ILE A 95 19.17 15.82 -1.04
CA ILE A 95 18.53 15.06 0.03
C ILE A 95 18.76 13.56 -0.17
N SER A 96 19.16 12.86 0.90
CA SER A 96 19.27 11.41 0.87
C SER A 96 17.90 10.74 0.91
N PHE A 97 17.79 9.56 0.31
CA PHE A 97 16.54 8.80 0.29
C PHE A 97 16.06 8.41 1.69
N GLN A 98 16.99 8.09 2.59
CA GLN A 98 16.70 7.81 4.00
C GLN A 98 16.09 9.04 4.67
N HIS A 99 16.66 10.23 4.41
CA HIS A 99 16.15 11.47 4.98
C HIS A 99 14.79 11.84 4.40
N GLU A 100 14.57 11.67 3.10
CA GLU A 100 13.24 11.85 2.47
C GLU A 100 12.18 10.93 3.11
N GLN A 101 12.52 9.66 3.31
CA GLN A 101 11.63 8.68 3.95
C GLN A 101 11.31 9.05 5.41
N GLU A 102 12.32 9.48 6.19
CA GLU A 102 12.13 9.95 7.56
C GLU A 102 11.23 11.19 7.62
N LEU A 103 11.42 12.15 6.70
CA LEU A 103 10.59 13.35 6.64
C LEU A 103 9.13 13.00 6.32
N ILE A 104 8.89 12.08 5.38
CA ILE A 104 7.54 11.61 5.02
C ILE A 104 6.85 10.96 6.22
N VAL A 105 7.55 10.07 6.93
CA VAL A 105 7.01 9.40 8.12
C VAL A 105 6.73 10.40 9.24
N ARG A 106 7.63 11.36 9.47
CA ARG A 106 7.43 12.41 10.49
C ARG A 106 6.27 13.34 10.14
N ALA A 107 6.14 13.73 8.87
CA ALA A 107 5.07 14.60 8.40
C ALA A 107 3.68 13.97 8.52
N ALA A 108 3.60 12.65 8.66
CA ALA A 108 2.34 11.94 8.91
C ALA A 108 1.80 12.14 10.34
N GLU A 109 2.58 12.71 11.27
CA GLU A 109 2.15 13.04 12.64
C GLU A 109 1.46 11.86 13.37
N LEU A 110 1.98 10.65 13.17
CA LEU A 110 1.41 9.41 13.68
C LEU A 110 1.41 9.36 15.21
N LYS A 111 0.31 8.87 15.78
CA LYS A 111 0.12 8.63 17.22
C LYS A 111 0.36 7.17 17.60
N GLY A 112 0.59 6.30 16.62
CA GLY A 112 0.99 4.91 16.79
C GLY A 112 -0.15 3.89 16.70
N ALA A 113 -1.39 4.35 16.44
CA ALA A 113 -2.60 3.52 16.40
C ALA A 113 -3.35 3.62 15.06
N GLU A 114 -2.77 4.32 14.08
CA GLU A 114 -3.38 4.55 12.78
C GLU A 114 -3.44 3.30 11.91
N THR A 115 -4.51 3.20 11.11
CA THR A 115 -4.63 2.28 9.98
C THR A 115 -4.16 2.97 8.70
N ILE A 116 -3.06 2.49 8.11
CA ILE A 116 -2.38 3.16 6.98
C ILE A 116 -2.45 2.30 5.72
N LEU A 117 -2.79 2.91 4.57
CA LEU A 117 -2.61 2.31 3.25
C LEU A 117 -1.37 2.90 2.56
N ASP A 118 -0.38 2.07 2.25
CA ASP A 118 0.71 2.42 1.32
C ASP A 118 0.34 1.93 -0.10
N LEU A 119 -0.08 2.87 -0.94
CA LEU A 119 -0.57 2.62 -2.29
C LEU A 119 0.57 2.63 -3.30
N ALA A 120 0.66 1.57 -4.11
CA ALA A 120 1.81 1.26 -4.95
C ALA A 120 3.10 1.19 -4.11
N CYS A 121 3.04 0.36 -3.05
CA CYS A 121 4.09 0.28 -2.03
C CYS A 121 5.44 -0.28 -2.54
N GLY A 122 5.45 -0.91 -3.72
CA GLY A 122 6.61 -1.55 -4.31
C GLY A 122 7.27 -2.52 -3.31
N PRO A 123 8.59 -2.42 -3.08
CA PRO A 123 9.31 -3.28 -2.14
C PRO A 123 9.09 -2.88 -0.65
N GLY A 124 8.04 -2.10 -0.36
CA GLY A 124 7.65 -1.72 0.99
C GLY A 124 8.59 -0.70 1.62
N ILE A 125 9.05 0.27 0.84
CA ILE A 125 10.01 1.27 1.35
C ILE A 125 9.36 2.21 2.36
N TYR A 126 8.09 2.59 2.15
CA TYR A 126 7.34 3.43 3.08
C TYR A 126 6.48 2.59 4.03
N ALA A 127 5.87 1.51 3.52
CA ALA A 127 5.08 0.58 4.33
C ALA A 127 5.83 0.04 5.56
N ARG A 128 7.09 -0.39 5.43
CA ARG A 128 7.86 -0.96 6.56
C ARG A 128 8.18 0.10 7.65
N PRO A 129 8.70 1.29 7.32
CA PRO A 129 8.84 2.37 8.31
C PRO A 129 7.53 2.74 8.99
N PHE A 130 6.43 2.87 8.25
CA PHE A 130 5.13 3.11 8.87
C PHE A 130 4.77 2.01 9.86
N ALA A 131 4.97 0.74 9.49
CA ALA A 131 4.68 -0.39 10.38
C ALA A 131 5.53 -0.36 11.66
N ARG A 132 6.75 0.19 11.64
CA ARG A 132 7.57 0.38 12.85
C ARG A 132 7.01 1.46 13.78
N GLU A 133 6.39 2.50 13.22
CA GLU A 133 5.81 3.61 14.00
C GLU A 133 4.41 3.27 14.55
N VAL A 134 3.55 2.59 13.78
CA VAL A 134 2.17 2.25 14.19
C VAL A 134 2.06 0.95 14.99
N ARG A 135 2.70 0.88 16.16
CA ARG A 135 2.75 -0.35 16.98
C ARG A 135 1.39 -0.87 17.48
N ALA A 136 0.42 0.02 17.69
CA ALA A 136 -0.96 -0.31 18.08
C ALA A 136 -1.94 -0.27 16.89
N GLY A 137 -1.45 0.12 15.71
CA GLY A 137 -2.19 0.11 14.45
C GLY A 137 -1.61 -0.92 13.49
N HIS A 138 -1.87 -0.73 12.19
CA HIS A 138 -1.33 -1.61 11.16
C HIS A 138 -1.22 -0.88 9.82
N VAL A 139 -0.44 -1.49 8.93
CA VAL A 139 -0.20 -0.99 7.58
C VAL A 139 -0.66 -2.02 6.56
N VAL A 140 -1.34 -1.54 5.53
CA VAL A 140 -1.66 -2.31 4.33
C VAL A 140 -0.82 -1.77 3.18
N GLY A 141 0.07 -2.60 2.62
CA GLY A 141 0.77 -2.31 1.38
C GLY A 141 0.03 -2.92 0.19
N LEU A 142 -0.39 -2.09 -0.76
CA LEU A 142 -1.05 -2.54 -1.99
C LEU A 142 -0.17 -2.22 -3.20
N ASP A 143 0.08 -3.22 -4.04
CA ASP A 143 0.79 -3.02 -5.32
C ASP A 143 0.25 -3.94 -6.41
N LEU A 144 0.46 -3.53 -7.66
CA LEU A 144 0.12 -4.31 -8.85
C LEU A 144 1.24 -5.32 -9.21
N SER A 145 2.44 -5.15 -8.66
CA SER A 145 3.60 -5.99 -8.91
C SER A 145 3.75 -7.03 -7.81
N LEU A 146 3.28 -8.25 -8.09
CA LEU A 146 3.48 -9.40 -7.19
C LEU A 146 4.96 -9.65 -6.83
N PRO A 147 5.96 -9.54 -7.75
CA PRO A 147 7.37 -9.67 -7.38
C PRO A 147 7.83 -8.64 -6.34
N MET A 148 7.38 -7.38 -6.45
CA MET A 148 7.70 -6.33 -5.48
C MET A 148 7.10 -6.63 -4.11
N LEU A 149 5.85 -7.11 -4.07
CA LEU A 149 5.19 -7.51 -2.84
C LEU A 149 5.88 -8.72 -2.18
N ARG A 150 6.31 -9.71 -2.95
CA ARG A 150 7.10 -10.85 -2.41
C ARG A 150 8.41 -10.37 -1.80
N TYR A 151 9.08 -9.41 -2.44
CA TYR A 151 10.27 -8.78 -1.89
C TYR A 151 9.95 -8.05 -0.57
N ALA A 152 8.92 -7.20 -0.56
CA ALA A 152 8.46 -6.47 0.63
C ALA A 152 8.14 -7.42 1.78
N SER A 153 7.46 -8.53 1.49
CA SER A 153 7.08 -9.54 2.46
C SER A 153 8.29 -10.22 3.10
N ARG A 154 9.28 -10.62 2.30
CA ARG A 154 10.53 -11.18 2.82
C ARG A 154 11.25 -10.19 3.74
N ARG A 155 11.36 -8.92 3.33
CA ARG A 155 11.98 -7.88 4.16
C ARG A 155 11.23 -7.62 5.45
N ALA A 156 9.89 -7.59 5.40
CA ALA A 156 9.06 -7.41 6.59
C ALA A 156 9.29 -8.53 7.61
N ARG A 157 9.42 -9.78 7.15
CA ARG A 157 9.78 -10.92 8.00
C ARG A 157 11.17 -10.80 8.61
N GLU A 158 12.17 -10.44 7.80
CA GLU A 158 13.56 -10.21 8.27
C GLU A 158 13.60 -9.12 9.36
N GLU A 159 12.73 -8.13 9.29
CA GLU A 159 12.59 -7.05 10.27
C GLU A 159 11.64 -7.37 11.44
N GLY A 160 11.00 -8.54 11.45
CA GLY A 160 10.07 -8.95 12.49
C GLY A 160 8.74 -8.17 12.51
N LEU A 161 8.36 -7.53 11.41
CA LEU A 161 7.12 -6.75 11.30
C LEU A 161 5.92 -7.69 11.15
N ARG A 162 4.99 -7.63 12.11
CA ARG A 162 3.76 -8.46 12.11
C ARG A 162 2.48 -7.68 11.79
N ASN A 163 2.55 -6.36 11.78
CA ASN A 163 1.45 -5.42 11.54
C ASN A 163 1.48 -4.85 10.11
N LEU A 164 2.01 -5.61 9.14
CA LEU A 164 2.06 -5.24 7.73
C LEU A 164 1.38 -6.33 6.87
N LEU A 165 0.22 -5.98 6.31
CA LEU A 165 -0.52 -6.79 5.34
C LEU A 165 -0.12 -6.38 3.91
N LEU A 166 0.17 -7.33 3.04
CA LEU A 166 0.50 -7.08 1.64
C LEU A 166 -0.58 -7.65 0.73
N VAL A 167 -1.12 -6.80 -0.16
CA VAL A 167 -2.24 -7.13 -1.04
C VAL A 167 -1.87 -6.87 -2.49
N HIS A 168 -1.93 -7.90 -3.33
CA HIS A 168 -1.77 -7.79 -4.77
C HIS A 168 -3.12 -7.46 -5.40
N ALA A 169 -3.28 -6.19 -5.78
CA ALA A 169 -4.53 -5.63 -6.30
C ALA A 169 -4.27 -4.36 -7.12
N THR A 170 -5.32 -3.81 -7.74
CA THR A 170 -5.25 -2.58 -8.53
C THR A 170 -5.65 -1.36 -7.70
N ALA A 171 -4.96 -0.24 -7.92
CA ALA A 171 -5.31 1.06 -7.34
C ALA A 171 -6.62 1.65 -7.91
N LEU A 172 -7.11 1.13 -9.04
CA LEU A 172 -8.31 1.64 -9.73
C LEU A 172 -9.62 1.11 -9.12
N SER A 173 -9.51 0.08 -8.27
CA SER A 173 -10.61 -0.56 -7.56
C SER A 173 -10.07 -1.16 -6.28
N LEU A 174 -9.99 -0.34 -5.23
CA LEU A 174 -9.39 -0.69 -3.96
C LEU A 174 -10.30 -1.68 -3.20
N PRO A 175 -9.77 -2.84 -2.76
CA PRO A 175 -10.52 -3.89 -2.11
C PRO A 175 -10.73 -3.59 -0.61
N PHE A 176 -11.18 -2.38 -0.27
CA PHE A 176 -11.37 -1.93 1.11
C PHE A 176 -12.72 -1.25 1.29
N ALA A 177 -13.21 -1.23 2.53
CA ALA A 177 -14.40 -0.48 2.90
C ALA A 177 -14.19 1.05 2.71
N PRO A 178 -15.27 1.82 2.48
CA PRO A 178 -15.16 3.27 2.55
C PRO A 178 -14.75 3.73 3.95
N GLU A 179 -14.09 4.89 4.05
CA GLU A 179 -13.72 5.54 5.31
C GLU A 179 -12.97 4.63 6.29
N HIS A 180 -12.05 3.81 5.77
CA HIS A 180 -11.34 2.80 6.55
C HIS A 180 -9.97 3.29 7.06
N PHE A 181 -9.20 3.99 6.22
CA PHE A 181 -7.83 4.38 6.53
C PHE A 181 -7.72 5.76 7.19
N ASP A 182 -6.82 5.88 8.17
CA ASP A 182 -6.42 7.14 8.79
C ASP A 182 -5.39 7.91 7.95
N LEU A 183 -4.66 7.20 7.08
CA LEU A 183 -3.68 7.76 6.17
C LEU A 183 -3.61 6.90 4.89
N VAL A 184 -3.60 7.56 3.74
CA VAL A 184 -3.17 6.93 2.49
C VAL A 184 -1.86 7.59 2.05
N ASN A 185 -0.81 6.79 1.90
CA ASN A 185 0.47 7.19 1.33
C ASN A 185 0.57 6.72 -0.12
N CYS A 186 1.01 7.58 -1.04
CA CYS A 186 1.31 7.18 -2.42
C CYS A 186 2.55 7.93 -2.91
N CYS A 187 3.72 7.44 -2.54
CA CYS A 187 4.98 8.12 -2.82
C CYS A 187 5.62 7.66 -4.14
N GLY A 188 5.66 8.56 -5.12
CA GLY A 188 6.45 8.36 -6.34
C GLY A 188 5.83 7.41 -7.38
N ALA A 189 4.55 7.07 -7.26
CA ALA A 189 3.86 6.16 -8.17
C ALA A 189 2.61 6.74 -8.86
N LEU A 190 2.01 7.83 -8.33
CA LEU A 190 0.74 8.36 -8.82
C LEU A 190 0.75 8.69 -10.34
N HIS A 191 1.88 9.20 -10.84
CA HIS A 191 2.08 9.56 -12.25
C HIS A 191 2.19 8.36 -13.20
N LEU A 192 2.31 7.14 -12.65
CA LEU A 192 2.38 5.89 -13.41
C LEU A 192 0.99 5.26 -13.59
N PHE A 193 -0.04 5.81 -12.96
CA PHE A 193 -1.38 5.22 -13.03
C PHE A 193 -2.03 5.53 -14.38
N PRO A 194 -2.66 4.53 -15.02
CA PRO A 194 -3.31 4.73 -16.31
C PRO A 194 -4.54 5.63 -16.21
N ASP A 195 -5.19 5.66 -15.04
CA ASP A 195 -6.30 6.56 -14.73
C ASP A 195 -6.12 7.14 -13.32
N VAL A 196 -5.46 8.30 -13.25
CA VAL A 196 -5.20 9.02 -12.00
C VAL A 196 -6.50 9.47 -11.33
N GLN A 197 -7.51 9.88 -12.10
CA GLN A 197 -8.77 10.36 -11.55
C GLN A 197 -9.52 9.23 -10.84
N ARG A 198 -9.58 8.05 -11.46
CA ARG A 198 -10.18 6.87 -10.85
C ARG A 198 -9.43 6.44 -9.58
N ALA A 199 -8.11 6.42 -9.62
CA ALA A 199 -7.31 6.08 -8.44
C ALA A 199 -7.54 7.08 -7.29
N LEU A 200 -7.55 8.39 -7.56
CA LEU A 200 -7.84 9.41 -6.55
C LEU A 200 -9.27 9.31 -6.00
N SER A 201 -10.25 8.94 -6.83
CA SER A 201 -11.62 8.67 -6.38
C SER A 201 -11.66 7.49 -5.40
N GLU A 202 -10.91 6.43 -5.66
CA GLU A 202 -10.83 5.28 -4.76
C GLU A 202 -10.08 5.62 -3.46
N VAL A 203 -8.97 6.36 -3.56
CA VAL A 203 -8.26 6.88 -2.39
C VAL A 203 -9.19 7.72 -1.52
N HIS A 204 -9.97 8.61 -2.13
CA HIS A 204 -10.96 9.42 -1.44
C HIS A 204 -12.02 8.55 -0.74
N ARG A 205 -12.53 7.53 -1.43
CA ARG A 205 -13.54 6.62 -0.88
C ARG A 205 -13.05 5.91 0.38
N VAL A 206 -11.81 5.41 0.38
CA VAL A 206 -11.29 4.58 1.49
C VAL A 206 -10.68 5.39 2.64
N LEU A 207 -10.42 6.68 2.44
CA LEU A 207 -9.88 7.56 3.47
C LEU A 207 -11.01 8.08 4.38
N LYS A 208 -10.79 8.05 5.71
CA LYS A 208 -11.74 8.64 6.66
C LYS A 208 -11.88 10.16 6.43
N PRO A 209 -13.07 10.76 6.65
CA PRO A 209 -13.25 12.21 6.56
C PRO A 209 -12.29 12.96 7.48
N GLY A 210 -11.71 14.09 7.02
CA GLY A 210 -10.78 14.89 7.82
C GLY A 210 -9.36 14.31 7.95
N ARG A 211 -9.07 13.18 7.28
CA ARG A 211 -7.74 12.57 7.24
C ARG A 211 -6.95 12.98 6.01
N ALA A 212 -5.67 12.63 5.98
CA ALA A 212 -4.73 13.12 4.98
C ALA A 212 -4.39 12.07 3.92
N LEU A 213 -4.23 12.53 2.69
CA LEU A 213 -3.47 11.85 1.65
C LEU A 213 -2.04 12.41 1.66
N HIS A 214 -1.03 11.55 1.69
CA HIS A 214 0.35 11.95 1.50
C HIS A 214 0.86 11.48 0.13
N PRO A 215 0.94 12.38 -0.88
CA PRO A 215 1.39 12.01 -2.22
C PRO A 215 2.93 12.03 -2.38
N GLY A 216 3.68 12.14 -1.29
CA GLY A 216 5.15 12.21 -1.28
C GLY A 216 5.71 13.61 -1.02
N ARG A 217 6.39 14.22 -2.00
CA ARG A 217 7.21 15.46 -1.82
C ARG A 217 6.44 16.76 -1.52
N VAL A 218 5.16 16.67 -1.21
CA VAL A 218 4.31 17.79 -0.85
C VAL A 218 3.71 17.53 0.53
N PRO A 219 3.46 18.59 1.33
CA PRO A 219 2.79 18.46 2.61
C PRO A 219 1.53 17.60 2.50
N PRO A 220 1.18 16.83 3.55
CA PRO A 220 -0.03 16.03 3.54
C PRO A 220 -1.23 16.90 3.17
N ILE A 221 -1.97 16.47 2.14
CA ILE A 221 -3.18 17.15 1.71
C ILE A 221 -4.28 16.67 2.66
N ARG A 222 -4.66 17.51 3.62
CA ARG A 222 -5.83 17.26 4.48
C ARG A 222 -7.08 17.28 3.62
N TRP A 223 -7.86 16.22 3.73
CA TRP A 223 -9.14 16.14 3.04
C TRP A 223 -10.23 16.79 3.90
N GLU A 224 -10.73 17.95 3.46
CA GLU A 224 -11.93 18.57 4.00
C GLU A 224 -13.16 18.03 3.24
N SER A 225 -14.19 17.59 3.95
CA SER A 225 -15.43 17.12 3.33
C SER A 225 -16.05 18.23 2.49
N ARG A 226 -16.35 17.95 1.21
CA ARG A 226 -17.14 18.86 0.35
C ARG A 226 -18.61 18.85 0.78
N HIS A 227 -18.90 19.35 1.98
CA HIS A 227 -20.24 19.76 2.41
C HIS A 227 -20.15 21.00 3.33
N ALA A 228 -19.47 22.05 2.88
CA ALA A 228 -19.72 23.41 3.34
C ALA A 228 -19.38 24.40 2.22
N SER A 229 -20.38 25.18 1.81
CA SER A 229 -20.33 26.38 0.96
C SER A 229 -19.79 26.26 -0.47
N ARG A 230 -20.63 25.73 -1.38
CA ARG A 230 -20.88 26.42 -2.67
C ARG A 230 -22.05 27.39 -2.49
N GLN A 231 -21.77 28.59 -1.99
CA GLN A 231 -22.54 29.83 -2.17
C GLN A 231 -21.48 30.93 -1.96
N GLY A 232 -20.94 31.61 -2.97
CA GLY A 232 -21.64 32.48 -3.91
C GLY A 232 -21.22 33.93 -3.62
N ALA A 233 -20.13 34.40 -4.21
CA ALA A 233 -19.83 35.83 -4.40
C ALA A 233 -18.70 36.00 -5.44
N PRO A 234 -18.87 36.81 -6.50
CA PRO A 234 -17.76 37.23 -7.36
C PRO A 234 -16.84 38.20 -6.59
N PRO A 235 -15.55 38.30 -6.97
CA PRO A 235 -14.63 39.24 -6.35
C PRO A 235 -15.11 40.68 -6.61
N ALA A 236 -15.28 41.44 -5.53
CA ALA A 236 -15.47 42.87 -5.60
C ALA A 236 -14.10 43.56 -5.63
N LEU A 237 -13.88 44.29 -6.73
CA LEU A 237 -12.87 45.32 -7.05
C LEU A 237 -11.40 44.88 -7.06
#